data_AF-A0ABD5Q6X0-F1
#
_entry.id   AF-A0ABD5Q6X0-F1
#
_cell.length_a   1.000
_cell.length_b   1.000
_cell.length_c   1.000
_cell.angle_alpha   90.00
_cell.angle_beta   90.00
_cell.angle_gamma   90.00
#
_symmetry.space_group_name_H-M   'P 1'
#
loop_
_entity.id
_entity.type
_entity.pdbx_description
1 polymer ?
#
loop_
_entity_poly.entity_id
_entity_poly.type
_entity_poly.pdbx_seq_one_letter_code
_entity_poly.pdbx_strand_id
1 'polypeptide(L)'
;MSEDGTDCTDERRGDGKQSGGEGGNGEQSGGEQGSDEQRPAPSTAEKVLTGFSVLVTVLVFGYVAWHAVQPPSNVPPEAHVVGTETLSNGSVLVRAKLVNRGDTGLISATVEVGCDQPQPSTSLSYVPAGGRGEATFVCPPGTTSPNATVTTWVPA
;
A
#
# COMPACT_ATOMS: atom_id res chain seq x y z
N MET A 1 -55.53 -12.17 -9.92
CA MET A 1 -55.09 -13.42 -10.57
C MET A 1 -53.57 -13.35 -10.62
N SER A 2 -52.93 -13.61 -9.47
CA SER A 2 -52.36 -14.91 -9.05
C SER A 2 -50.85 -14.87 -9.36
N GLU A 3 -49.98 -14.54 -8.40
CA GLU A 3 -49.43 -15.42 -7.34
C GLU A 3 -48.59 -16.57 -7.90
N ASP A 4 -47.28 -16.49 -7.66
CA ASP A 4 -46.37 -17.60 -7.29
C ASP A 4 -45.03 -16.94 -6.88
N GLY A 5 -44.45 -17.09 -5.69
CA GLY A 5 -44.49 -18.20 -4.73
C GLY A 5 -43.15 -18.95 -4.77
N THR A 6 -42.64 -19.39 -3.61
CA THR A 6 -41.39 -20.18 -3.35
C THR A 6 -40.17 -19.28 -3.01
N ASP A 7 -39.70 -19.05 -1.78
CA ASP A 7 -39.73 -19.74 -0.47
C ASP A 7 -39.23 -21.19 -0.44
N CYS A 8 -38.35 -21.50 0.51
CA CYS A 8 -37.65 -22.75 0.90
C CYS A 8 -36.11 -22.53 0.90
N THR A 9 -35.29 -22.81 1.93
CA THR A 9 -35.36 -23.42 3.28
C THR A 9 -33.91 -23.30 3.82
N ASP A 10 -33.62 -22.80 5.02
CA ASP A 10 -33.64 -23.45 6.35
C ASP A 10 -32.47 -24.43 6.67
N GLU A 11 -32.00 -24.30 7.91
CA GLU A 11 -31.23 -25.21 8.77
C GLU A 11 -29.71 -25.40 8.58
N ARG A 12 -28.92 -24.83 9.51
CA ARG A 12 -28.24 -25.69 10.50
C ARG A 12 -27.82 -24.98 11.79
N ARG A 13 -28.63 -25.28 12.80
CA ARG A 13 -28.42 -25.19 14.24
C ARG A 13 -27.26 -26.10 14.67
N GLY A 14 -26.39 -25.59 15.54
CA GLY A 14 -25.30 -26.34 16.17
C GLY A 14 -25.28 -26.10 17.67
N ASP A 15 -26.32 -26.55 18.36
CA ASP A 15 -26.39 -26.67 19.81
C ASP A 15 -25.61 -27.93 20.25
N GLY A 16 -24.45 -27.74 20.89
CA GLY A 16 -23.67 -28.82 21.52
C GLY A 16 -23.95 -28.89 23.02
N LYS A 17 -24.84 -29.80 23.43
CA LYS A 17 -25.24 -30.01 24.83
C LYS A 17 -24.44 -31.16 25.48
N GLN A 18 -23.92 -30.88 26.68
CA GLN A 18 -23.73 -31.72 27.87
C GLN A 18 -23.29 -33.19 27.76
N SER A 19 -22.19 -33.48 28.45
CA SER A 19 -21.94 -34.68 29.26
C SER A 19 -21.37 -34.15 30.59
N GLY A 20 -21.88 -34.42 31.79
CA GLY A 20 -22.53 -35.62 32.30
C GLY A 20 -21.55 -36.33 33.25
N GLY A 21 -21.40 -35.82 34.48
CA GLY A 21 -20.52 -36.40 35.50
C GLY A 21 -21.01 -36.06 36.91
N GLU A 22 -21.70 -37.03 37.51
CA GLU A 22 -22.21 -37.06 38.88
C GLU A 22 -21.10 -37.08 39.95
N GLY A 23 -21.41 -36.49 41.10
CA GLY A 23 -21.11 -37.11 42.39
C GLY A 23 -20.13 -36.37 43.29
N GLY A 24 -20.61 -35.91 44.45
CA GLY A 24 -19.75 -35.74 45.63
C GLY A 24 -20.09 -34.52 46.49
N ASN A 25 -21.07 -34.67 47.38
CA ASN A 25 -21.33 -33.76 48.48
C ASN A 25 -20.16 -33.83 49.49
N GLY A 26 -19.64 -32.69 49.93
CA GLY A 26 -18.56 -32.62 50.92
C GLY A 26 -18.35 -31.19 51.42
N GLU A 27 -19.18 -30.76 52.37
CA GLU A 27 -18.87 -29.64 53.24
C GLU A 27 -17.67 -29.98 54.13
N GLN A 28 -16.59 -29.19 54.04
CA GLN A 28 -15.59 -28.98 55.09
C GLN A 28 -14.90 -27.64 54.78
N SER A 29 -15.33 -26.54 55.38
CA SER A 29 -14.89 -26.03 56.69
C SER A 29 -13.39 -25.71 56.74
N GLY A 30 -13.10 -24.40 56.77
CA GLY A 30 -11.99 -23.81 57.53
C GLY A 30 -10.58 -23.94 56.96
N GLY A 31 -9.91 -22.81 56.74
CA GLY A 31 -8.47 -22.77 56.55
C GLY A 31 -7.96 -21.45 55.96
N GLU A 32 -7.68 -20.49 56.84
CA GLU A 32 -6.86 -19.33 56.54
C GLU A 32 -5.45 -19.74 56.05
N GLN A 33 -4.88 -18.88 55.21
CA GLN A 33 -3.44 -18.64 55.02
C GLN A 33 -2.53 -19.79 54.58
N GLY A 34 -1.77 -19.50 53.52
CA GLY A 34 -0.36 -19.83 53.53
C GLY A 34 0.07 -20.84 52.48
N SER A 35 0.32 -20.32 51.28
CA SER A 35 1.57 -20.60 50.59
C SER A 35 1.67 -19.65 49.41
N ASP A 36 2.44 -18.58 49.61
CA ASP A 36 3.11 -17.91 48.50
C ASP A 36 3.79 -19.02 47.70
N GLU A 37 3.19 -19.35 46.56
CA GLU A 37 3.78 -20.24 45.59
C GLU A 37 5.00 -19.51 45.04
N GLN A 38 6.12 -19.68 45.75
CA GLN A 38 7.38 -19.02 45.50
C GLN A 38 7.85 -19.50 44.13
N ARG A 39 7.40 -18.81 43.08
CA ARG A 39 7.86 -19.02 41.72
C ARG A 39 9.38 -19.01 41.80
N PRO A 40 10.07 -20.09 41.36
CA PRO A 40 11.52 -20.11 41.37
C PRO A 40 12.02 -18.84 40.69
N ALA A 41 12.90 -18.11 41.36
CA ALA A 41 13.39 -16.83 40.85
C ALA A 41 13.97 -17.05 39.45
N PRO A 42 13.57 -16.24 38.45
CA PRO A 42 13.97 -16.48 37.08
C PRO A 42 15.49 -16.43 36.98
N SER A 43 16.06 -17.41 36.28
CA SER A 43 17.51 -17.52 36.10
C SER A 43 18.04 -16.27 35.38
N THR A 44 19.33 -15.95 35.55
CA THR A 44 19.95 -14.79 34.86
C THR A 44 19.79 -14.88 33.35
N ALA A 45 19.87 -16.09 32.79
CA ALA A 45 19.66 -16.34 31.36
C ALA A 45 18.21 -16.05 30.92
N GLU A 46 17.22 -16.46 31.72
CA GLU A 46 15.81 -16.17 31.46
C GLU A 46 15.53 -14.67 31.49
N LYS A 47 16.05 -13.94 32.49
CA LYS A 47 15.91 -12.47 32.58
C LYS A 47 16.52 -11.75 31.38
N VAL A 48 17.67 -12.22 30.89
CA VAL A 48 18.33 -11.65 29.70
C VAL A 48 17.47 -11.88 28.46
N LEU A 49 16.93 -13.08 28.28
CA LEU A 49 16.04 -13.40 27.16
C LEU A 49 14.74 -12.58 27.22
N THR A 50 14.11 -12.47 28.37
CA THR A 50 12.92 -11.63 28.56
C THR A 50 13.23 -10.17 28.27
N GLY A 51 14.33 -9.63 28.79
CA GLY A 51 14.74 -8.25 28.54
C GLY A 51 15.02 -7.98 27.06
N PHE A 52 15.71 -8.90 26.38
CA PHE A 52 15.96 -8.79 24.95
C PHE A 52 14.66 -8.84 24.13
N SER A 53 13.74 -9.74 24.48
CA SER A 53 12.44 -9.83 23.81
C SER A 53 11.64 -8.53 23.94
N VAL A 54 11.59 -7.94 25.13
CA VAL A 54 10.92 -6.65 25.36
C VAL A 54 11.60 -5.54 24.56
N LEU A 55 12.93 -5.49 24.56
CA LEU A 55 13.68 -4.49 23.80
C LEU A 55 13.41 -4.59 22.29
N VAL A 56 13.48 -5.79 21.71
CA VAL A 56 13.18 -6.02 20.29
C VAL A 56 11.75 -5.57 19.96
N THR A 57 10.80 -5.88 20.84
CA THR A 57 9.40 -5.47 20.67
C THR A 57 9.29 -3.94 20.62
N VAL A 58 9.89 -3.23 21.58
CA VAL A 58 9.89 -1.75 21.60
C VAL A 58 10.54 -1.17 20.35
N LEU A 59 11.66 -1.74 19.88
CA LEU A 59 12.35 -1.28 18.68
C LEU A 59 11.49 -1.48 17.42
N VAL A 60 10.82 -2.62 17.28
CA VAL A 60 9.93 -2.89 16.14
C VAL A 60 8.75 -1.91 16.13
N PHE A 61 8.06 -1.72 17.26
CA PHE A 61 6.96 -0.76 17.34
C PHE A 61 7.42 0.67 17.13
N GLY A 62 8.57 1.05 17.69
CA GLY A 62 9.17 2.36 17.48
C GLY A 62 9.51 2.63 16.02
N TYR A 63 10.04 1.63 15.31
CA TYR A 63 10.33 1.70 13.88
C TYR A 63 9.06 1.86 13.05
N VAL A 64 8.02 1.07 13.32
CA VAL A 64 6.73 1.18 12.63
C VAL A 64 6.08 2.54 12.87
N ALA A 65 6.07 3.02 14.12
CA ALA A 65 5.55 4.33 14.48
C ALA A 65 6.34 5.46 13.80
N TRP A 66 7.67 5.32 13.71
CA TRP A 66 8.53 6.29 13.00
C TRP A 66 8.20 6.35 11.51
N HIS A 67 8.01 5.21 10.85
CA HIS A 67 7.64 5.18 9.45
C HIS A 67 6.22 5.69 9.18
N ALA A 68 5.32 5.61 10.16
CA ALA A 68 3.96 6.14 10.04
C ALA A 68 3.90 7.68 9.98
N VAL A 69 4.93 8.38 10.47
CA VAL A 69 4.98 9.87 10.48
C VAL A 69 5.91 10.47 9.43
N GLN A 70 6.67 9.66 8.69
CA GLN A 70 7.47 10.19 7.58
C GLN A 70 6.54 10.62 6.44
N PRO A 71 6.49 11.91 6.08
CA PRO A 71 5.71 12.34 4.93
C PRO A 71 6.29 11.71 3.65
N PRO A 72 5.45 11.32 2.69
CA PRO A 72 5.95 10.84 1.41
C PRO A 72 6.81 11.92 0.75
N SER A 73 7.88 11.48 0.11
CA SER A 73 8.77 12.37 -0.62
C SER A 73 8.02 13.02 -1.80
N ASN A 74 7.83 14.34 -1.73
CA ASN A 74 7.26 15.09 -2.85
C ASN A 74 8.36 15.39 -3.88
N VAL A 75 8.82 14.35 -4.57
CA VAL A 75 9.73 14.49 -5.71
C VAL A 75 8.87 14.72 -6.94
N PRO A 76 8.94 15.91 -7.58
CA PRO A 76 8.17 16.18 -8.80
C PRO A 76 8.51 15.16 -9.90
N PRO A 77 7.52 14.65 -10.65
CA PRO A 77 7.80 13.81 -11.79
C PRO A 77 8.47 14.61 -12.91
N GLU A 78 9.34 13.94 -13.66
CA GLU A 78 10.09 14.54 -14.76
C GLU A 78 9.68 13.92 -16.09
N ALA A 79 9.69 14.70 -17.16
CA ALA A 79 9.50 14.21 -18.53
C ALA A 79 10.72 14.53 -19.39
N HIS A 80 11.12 13.60 -20.25
CA HIS A 80 12.29 13.73 -21.12
C HIS A 80 11.97 13.19 -22.51
N VAL A 81 12.45 13.84 -23.57
CA VAL A 81 12.38 13.27 -24.92
C VAL A 81 13.41 12.15 -25.02
N VAL A 82 12.95 10.94 -25.35
CA VAL A 82 13.79 9.73 -25.47
C VAL A 82 13.99 9.30 -26.91
N GLY A 83 13.21 9.85 -27.85
CA GLY A 83 13.40 9.60 -29.25
C GLY A 83 12.61 10.56 -30.13
N THR A 84 13.17 10.81 -31.31
CA THR A 84 12.53 11.56 -32.38
C THR A 84 12.68 10.79 -33.67
N GLU A 85 11.63 10.72 -34.48
CA GLU A 85 11.62 9.99 -35.73
C GLU A 85 10.90 10.83 -36.80
N THR A 86 11.57 11.10 -37.91
CA THR A 86 10.96 11.84 -39.02
C THR A 86 10.08 10.90 -39.84
N LEU A 87 8.81 11.29 -40.00
CA LEU A 87 7.82 10.58 -40.78
C LEU A 87 7.95 10.93 -42.27
N SER A 88 7.35 10.11 -43.14
CA SER A 88 7.41 10.27 -44.60
C SER A 88 6.80 11.59 -45.11
N ASN A 89 5.89 12.18 -44.36
CA ASN A 89 5.28 13.49 -44.64
C ASN A 89 6.10 14.68 -44.11
N GLY A 90 7.29 14.43 -43.54
CA GLY A 90 8.17 15.44 -42.94
C GLY A 90 7.85 15.80 -41.49
N SER A 91 6.71 15.34 -40.93
CA SER A 91 6.41 15.51 -39.50
C SER A 91 7.41 14.75 -38.63
N VAL A 92 7.51 15.12 -37.35
CA VAL A 92 8.43 14.47 -36.41
C VAL A 92 7.64 13.79 -35.31
N LEU A 93 7.71 12.47 -35.23
CA LEU A 93 7.20 11.69 -34.12
C LEU A 93 8.15 11.85 -32.92
N VAL A 94 7.65 12.34 -31.79
CA VAL A 94 8.42 12.54 -30.56
C VAL A 94 7.93 11.56 -29.50
N ARG A 95 8.84 10.74 -28.99
CA ARG A 95 8.60 9.84 -27.85
C ARG A 95 9.13 10.51 -26.59
N ALA A 96 8.23 10.82 -25.66
CA ALA A 96 8.55 11.38 -24.36
C ALA A 96 8.37 10.32 -23.28
N LYS A 97 9.28 10.31 -22.31
CA LYS A 97 9.28 9.42 -21.16
C LYS A 97 9.06 10.21 -19.89
N LEU A 98 8.01 9.87 -19.16
CA LEU A 98 7.74 10.32 -17.82
C LEU A 98 8.47 9.41 -16.82
N VAL A 99 9.10 10.00 -15.81
CA VAL A 99 9.78 9.30 -14.71
C VAL A 99 9.21 9.81 -13.39
N ASN A 100 8.58 8.91 -12.64
CA ASN A 100 8.15 9.19 -11.28
C ASN A 100 9.24 8.68 -10.32
N ARG A 101 10.03 9.58 -9.75
CA ARG A 101 11.03 9.23 -8.72
C ARG A 101 10.47 9.30 -7.30
N GLY A 102 9.21 9.69 -7.14
CA GLY A 102 8.52 9.68 -5.86
C GLY A 102 8.28 8.28 -5.33
N ASP A 103 8.11 8.20 -4.02
CA ASP A 103 7.72 7.01 -3.26
C ASP A 103 6.21 6.72 -3.33
N THR A 104 5.42 7.63 -3.89
CA THR A 104 3.99 7.45 -4.17
C THR A 104 3.73 7.37 -5.67
N GLY A 105 2.75 6.57 -6.08
CA GLY A 105 2.31 6.52 -7.48
C GLY A 105 1.59 7.80 -7.93
N LEU A 106 1.37 7.95 -9.23
CA LEU A 106 0.57 9.02 -9.82
C LEU A 106 -0.72 8.42 -10.39
N ILE A 107 -1.86 8.99 -10.00
CA ILE A 107 -3.16 8.72 -10.63
C ILE A 107 -3.15 9.25 -12.06
N SER A 108 -2.65 10.48 -12.23
CA SER A 108 -2.49 11.11 -13.54
C SER A 108 -1.29 12.05 -13.58
N ALA A 109 -0.71 12.21 -14.77
CA ALA A 109 0.30 13.22 -15.05
C ALA A 109 0.15 13.71 -16.50
N THR A 110 0.17 15.02 -16.71
CA THR A 110 0.09 15.63 -18.04
C THR A 110 1.48 15.99 -18.53
N VAL A 111 1.85 15.43 -19.67
CA VAL A 111 3.10 15.71 -20.38
C VAL A 111 2.79 16.62 -21.56
N GLU A 112 3.54 17.70 -21.68
CA GLU A 112 3.54 18.62 -22.80
C GLU A 112 4.83 18.52 -23.59
N VAL A 113 4.75 18.73 -24.91
CA VAL A 113 5.92 18.81 -25.77
C VAL A 113 5.99 20.17 -26.46
N GLY A 114 7.13 20.84 -26.30
CA GLY A 114 7.43 22.12 -26.96
C GLY A 114 7.86 21.91 -28.40
N CYS A 115 6.91 21.69 -29.30
CA CYS A 115 7.19 21.59 -30.75
C CYS A 115 6.19 22.31 -31.66
N ASP A 116 5.08 22.80 -31.11
CA ASP A 116 4.09 23.61 -31.83
C ASP A 116 3.40 24.60 -30.87
N GLN A 117 2.54 25.47 -31.38
CA GLN A 117 1.69 26.37 -30.61
C GLN A 117 0.21 26.24 -31.03
N PRO A 118 -0.70 25.85 -30.11
CA PRO A 118 -0.47 25.50 -28.70
C PRO A 118 0.37 24.22 -28.55
N GLN A 119 1.07 24.09 -27.42
CA GLN A 119 1.89 22.90 -27.17
C GLN A 119 1.01 21.65 -27.08
N PRO A 120 1.29 20.59 -27.85
CA PRO A 120 0.55 19.34 -27.73
C PRO A 120 0.80 18.71 -26.36
N SER A 121 -0.28 18.26 -25.73
CA SER A 121 -0.27 17.66 -24.40
C SER A 121 -1.00 16.31 -24.38
N THR A 122 -0.61 15.44 -23.47
CA THR A 122 -1.32 14.18 -23.19
C THR A 122 -1.22 13.80 -21.73
N SER A 123 -2.26 13.16 -21.21
CA SER A 123 -2.28 12.68 -19.82
C SER A 123 -1.97 11.18 -19.79
N LEU A 124 -1.02 10.82 -18.94
CA LEU A 124 -0.70 9.44 -18.59
C LEU A 124 -1.39 9.10 -17.27
N SER A 125 -2.02 7.93 -17.21
CA SER A 125 -2.67 7.43 -16.01
C SER A 125 -1.84 6.33 -15.35
N TYR A 126 -1.96 6.20 -14.03
CA TYR A 126 -1.38 5.11 -13.24
C TYR A 126 0.12 4.90 -13.47
N VAL A 127 0.93 5.84 -12.99
CA VAL A 127 2.40 5.73 -13.04
C VAL A 127 2.89 5.29 -11.66
N PRO A 128 3.39 4.06 -11.48
CA PRO A 128 3.80 3.56 -10.16
C PRO A 128 4.88 4.41 -9.49
N ALA A 129 5.02 4.26 -8.17
CA ALA A 129 6.16 4.80 -7.42
C ALA A 129 7.49 4.24 -7.98
N GLY A 130 8.49 5.10 -8.18
CA GLY A 130 9.72 4.73 -8.90
C GLY A 130 9.53 4.33 -10.38
N GLY A 131 8.31 4.49 -10.90
CA GLY A 131 7.86 3.99 -12.19
C GLY A 131 8.13 4.95 -13.35
N ARG A 132 7.69 4.51 -14.53
CA ARG A 132 7.87 5.22 -15.80
C ARG A 132 6.61 5.11 -16.65
N GLY A 133 6.36 6.13 -17.46
CA GLY A 133 5.30 6.14 -18.48
C GLY A 133 5.85 6.69 -19.79
N GLU A 134 5.20 6.38 -20.90
CA GLU A 134 5.60 6.85 -22.23
C GLU A 134 4.43 7.52 -22.94
N ALA A 135 4.73 8.65 -23.58
CA ALA A 135 3.80 9.46 -24.35
C ALA A 135 4.40 9.69 -25.75
N THR A 136 3.54 9.72 -26.77
CA THR A 136 3.97 9.97 -28.14
C THR A 136 3.22 11.16 -28.72
N PHE A 137 3.95 12.03 -29.41
CA PHE A 137 3.45 13.27 -30.01
C PHE A 137 3.85 13.32 -31.48
N VAL A 138 3.04 13.99 -32.29
CA VAL A 138 3.39 14.30 -33.68
C VAL A 138 3.60 15.80 -33.78
N CYS A 139 4.82 16.17 -34.12
CA CYS A 139 5.26 17.56 -34.25
C CYS A 139 5.32 17.98 -35.72
N PRO A 140 5.19 19.28 -36.02
CA PRO A 140 5.25 19.80 -37.38
C PRO A 140 6.64 19.57 -38.01
N PRO A 141 6.72 19.56 -39.35
CA PRO A 141 7.99 19.49 -40.06
C PRO A 141 8.96 20.61 -39.66
N GLY A 142 10.25 20.30 -39.62
CA GLY A 142 11.30 21.24 -39.21
C GLY A 142 11.57 21.32 -37.71
N THR A 143 10.84 20.55 -36.89
CA THR A 143 11.14 20.38 -35.46
C THR A 143 12.52 19.73 -35.28
N THR A 144 13.44 20.43 -34.62
CA THR A 144 14.83 19.95 -34.41
C THR A 144 15.15 19.64 -32.95
N SER A 145 14.56 20.39 -32.01
CA SER A 145 14.85 20.28 -30.58
C SER A 145 13.58 20.32 -29.74
N PRO A 146 12.70 19.30 -29.80
CA PRO A 146 11.52 19.25 -28.95
C PRO A 146 11.94 19.02 -27.49
N ASN A 147 11.31 19.72 -26.56
CA ASN A 147 11.43 19.45 -25.12
C ASN A 147 10.14 18.83 -24.60
N ALA A 148 10.24 18.00 -23.56
CA ALA A 148 9.08 17.45 -22.86
C ALA A 148 9.07 17.96 -21.42
N THR A 149 7.90 18.30 -20.89
CA THR A 149 7.73 18.79 -19.52
C THR A 149 6.45 18.23 -18.91
N VAL A 150 6.47 17.99 -17.60
CA VAL A 150 5.24 17.69 -16.85
C VAL A 150 4.63 19.00 -16.38
N THR A 151 3.37 19.26 -16.73
CA THR A 151 2.69 20.51 -16.34
C THR A 151 1.74 20.34 -15.17
N THR A 152 1.13 19.17 -15.03
CA THR A 152 0.23 18.83 -13.92
C THR A 152 0.37 17.36 -13.53
N TRP A 153 0.19 17.03 -12.26
CA TRP A 153 0.15 15.64 -11.78
C TRP A 153 -0.71 15.51 -10.51
N VAL A 154 -1.26 14.32 -10.31
CA VAL A 154 -2.07 13.96 -9.15
C VAL A 154 -1.48 12.70 -8.50
N PRO A 155 -0.96 12.79 -7.26
CA PRO A 155 -0.50 11.64 -6.49
C PRO A 155 -1.63 10.65 -6.18
N ALA A 156 -1.28 9.37 -5.97
CA ALA A 156 -2.19 8.30 -5.56
C ALA A 156 -2.43 8.22 -4.05
#